data_AF-A0A0B2VLA7-F1
#
_entry.id   AF-A0A0B2VLA7-F1
#
_cell.length_a   1.000
_cell.length_b   1.000
_cell.length_c   1.000
_cell.angle_alpha   90.00
_cell.angle_beta   90.00
_cell.angle_gamma   90.00
#
_symmetry.space_group_name_H-M   'P 1'
#
loop_
_entity.id
_entity.type
_entity.pdbx_description
1 polymer ?
#
loop_
_entity_poly.entity_id
_entity_poly.type
_entity_poly.pdbx_seq_one_letter_code
_entity_poly.pdbx_strand_id
1 'polypeptide(L)'
;MLPLKDGSPGSGTKGCSLIGCVNRMVRRFAHRQQPLDLFALFKLLVLIGAAATGRMLPLKDGSPGSGTKGCSLIGCVNRMVRRFAHRQQPLDLFALFKLLVLIGAAATGLLYYISLDWPVIIEDSKYGILGRVDESRVTLDRMCSKTTNTCFVIFDSIDFQTNRAVRNLAIEGFGETVDAMVRLIPPKGVKASESDTRIWAVDHGAVPTSYANVMAVAAFVTSSLDFVEGPELEAKVLCIGLGGGSVDMFLASKFPKMQVTSVEVEPVVVTLARKWFCIGERKNHQVLTLNGVQYLMDSEERFDVVLIDACGVDLVLPCPTADFLDETLIATLSGRTLQPAGTLAVNILALWSADKKIDAILKLFKRNFANCMTVSLEEGNLVLICFNKEPPFKEPSKLHERFYDIWRQLEEGHAPTIKRIALYLNLPPRRDERRVRNSSKKIAFLHYRSHFWLVSYAYIGLHESRAENHLLLLPSVLY
;
A
#
# COMPACT_ATOMS: atom_id res chain seq x y z
N MET A 1 -35.04 2.34 -9.10
CA MET A 1 -36.11 3.16 -9.70
C MET A 1 -35.68 3.58 -11.09
N LEU A 2 -36.44 3.14 -12.12
CA LEU A 2 -36.81 3.86 -13.37
C LEU A 2 -35.69 4.35 -14.35
N PRO A 3 -35.98 4.63 -15.65
CA PRO A 3 -36.92 3.98 -16.59
C PRO A 3 -36.61 4.14 -18.13
N LEU A 4 -37.59 3.69 -18.96
CA LEU A 4 -37.98 4.14 -20.33
C LEU A 4 -37.16 3.58 -21.53
N LYS A 5 -37.76 3.18 -22.67
CA LYS A 5 -38.85 3.85 -23.39
C LYS A 5 -39.55 2.94 -24.44
N ASP A 6 -40.84 3.19 -24.61
CA ASP A 6 -41.73 2.67 -25.65
C ASP A 6 -41.39 3.16 -27.07
N GLY A 7 -41.69 2.33 -28.07
CA GLY A 7 -41.74 2.69 -29.49
C GLY A 7 -42.36 1.60 -30.36
N SER A 8 -43.51 1.91 -30.99
CA SER A 8 -44.15 1.16 -32.08
C SER A 8 -44.78 2.19 -33.05
N PRO A 9 -45.24 1.87 -34.28
CA PRO A 9 -45.24 0.58 -35.00
C PRO A 9 -44.73 0.68 -36.47
N GLY A 10 -44.41 -0.46 -37.11
CA GLY A 10 -44.51 -0.56 -38.58
C GLY A 10 -43.36 -1.21 -39.36
N SER A 11 -43.08 -2.50 -39.16
CA SER A 11 -42.86 -3.50 -40.24
C SER A 11 -42.64 -4.86 -39.59
N GLY A 12 -43.46 -5.83 -39.98
CA GLY A 12 -43.77 -7.00 -39.18
C GLY A 12 -42.63 -8.00 -39.04
N THR A 13 -42.15 -8.17 -37.81
CA THR A 13 -41.69 -9.47 -37.28
C THR A 13 -42.34 -9.65 -35.91
N LYS A 14 -43.29 -10.58 -35.79
CA LYS A 14 -43.91 -10.90 -34.49
C LYS A 14 -42.89 -11.67 -33.64
N GLY A 15 -42.08 -10.94 -32.88
CA GLY A 15 -41.25 -11.52 -31.82
C GLY A 15 -42.13 -12.14 -30.74
N CYS A 16 -41.79 -13.34 -30.30
CA CYS A 16 -42.48 -14.01 -29.21
C CYS A 16 -41.53 -14.06 -28.01
N SER A 17 -42.04 -13.87 -26.78
CA SER A 17 -41.24 -14.13 -25.58
C SER A 17 -40.74 -15.58 -25.58
N LEU A 18 -39.59 -15.85 -24.96
CA LEU A 18 -38.96 -17.18 -24.95
C LEU A 18 -39.96 -18.28 -24.53
N ILE A 19 -40.75 -18.00 -23.49
CA ILE A 19 -41.82 -18.87 -22.99
C ILE A 19 -42.97 -19.01 -24.01
N GLY A 20 -43.37 -17.92 -24.67
CA GLY A 20 -44.39 -17.97 -25.72
C GLY A 20 -43.94 -18.71 -26.99
N CYS A 21 -42.64 -18.66 -27.31
CA CYS A 21 -42.03 -19.36 -28.45
C CYS A 21 -42.00 -20.87 -28.16
N VAL A 22 -41.56 -21.24 -26.96
CA VAL A 22 -41.55 -22.62 -26.47
C VAL A 22 -42.98 -23.18 -26.44
N ASN A 23 -43.95 -22.46 -25.88
CA ASN A 23 -45.34 -22.92 -25.82
C ASN A 23 -46.00 -23.06 -27.20
N ARG A 24 -45.69 -22.19 -28.18
CA ARG A 24 -46.18 -22.36 -29.57
C ARG A 24 -45.53 -23.55 -30.27
N MET A 25 -44.25 -23.82 -29.99
CA MET A 25 -43.52 -24.95 -30.57
C MET A 25 -44.03 -26.28 -30.00
N VAL A 26 -44.28 -26.34 -28.68
CA VAL A 26 -44.88 -27.49 -28.00
C VAL A 26 -46.30 -27.75 -28.50
N ARG A 27 -47.14 -26.71 -28.68
CA ARG A 27 -48.49 -26.87 -29.25
C ARG A 27 -48.48 -27.34 -30.71
N ARG A 28 -47.50 -26.91 -31.53
CA ARG A 28 -47.35 -27.42 -32.91
C ARG A 28 -46.82 -28.86 -32.95
N PHE A 29 -46.03 -29.28 -31.97
CA PHE A 29 -45.55 -30.66 -31.83
C PHE A 29 -46.64 -31.63 -31.36
N ALA A 30 -47.54 -31.20 -30.48
CA ALA A 30 -48.61 -32.04 -29.94
C ALA A 30 -49.66 -32.47 -30.99
N HIS A 31 -49.73 -31.80 -32.15
CA HIS A 31 -50.77 -32.04 -33.16
C HIS A 31 -50.32 -32.85 -34.39
N ARG A 32 -49.05 -33.30 -34.46
CA ARG A 32 -48.57 -34.20 -35.51
C ARG A 32 -48.32 -35.59 -34.95
N GLN A 33 -49.15 -36.56 -35.33
CA GLN A 33 -48.86 -37.98 -35.11
C GLN A 33 -47.74 -38.43 -36.07
N GLN A 34 -46.48 -38.17 -35.72
CA GLN A 34 -45.30 -38.81 -36.30
C GLN A 34 -44.20 -38.98 -35.24
N PRO A 35 -43.34 -40.01 -35.35
CA PRO A 35 -42.39 -40.38 -34.28
C PRO A 35 -41.37 -39.26 -34.02
N LEU A 36 -41.05 -39.07 -32.74
CA LEU A 36 -40.14 -38.04 -32.24
C LEU A 36 -38.81 -38.01 -33.02
N ASP A 37 -38.55 -36.89 -33.70
CA ASP A 37 -37.26 -36.60 -34.30
C ASP A 37 -36.23 -36.32 -33.19
N LEU A 38 -35.37 -37.30 -32.93
CA LEU A 38 -34.28 -37.27 -31.94
C LEU A 38 -33.37 -36.03 -32.12
N PHE A 39 -33.29 -35.51 -33.35
CA PHE A 39 -32.50 -34.33 -33.70
C PHE A 39 -33.12 -33.03 -33.15
N ALA A 40 -34.45 -32.96 -33.03
CA ALA A 40 -35.16 -31.83 -32.45
C ALA A 40 -35.02 -31.79 -30.91
N LEU A 41 -35.03 -32.96 -30.26
CA LEU A 41 -34.85 -33.09 -28.81
C LEU A 41 -33.41 -32.73 -28.41
N PHE A 42 -32.42 -33.16 -29.19
CA PHE A 42 -31.02 -32.81 -29.00
C PHE A 42 -30.76 -31.30 -29.15
N LYS A 43 -31.34 -30.67 -30.18
CA LYS A 43 -31.27 -29.20 -30.35
C LYS A 43 -31.89 -28.45 -29.16
N LEU A 44 -32.99 -28.95 -28.60
CA LEU A 44 -33.64 -28.37 -27.44
C LEU A 44 -32.75 -28.43 -26.18
N LEU A 45 -32.11 -29.58 -25.94
CA LEU A 45 -31.19 -29.76 -24.79
C LEU A 45 -29.92 -28.91 -24.90
N VAL A 46 -29.35 -28.79 -26.11
CA VAL A 46 -28.19 -27.92 -26.37
C VAL A 46 -28.55 -26.44 -26.19
N LEU A 47 -29.75 -26.02 -26.62
CA LEU A 47 -30.24 -24.65 -26.42
C LEU A 47 -30.49 -24.32 -24.94
N ILE A 48 -31.00 -25.28 -24.16
CA ILE A 48 -31.18 -25.13 -22.71
C ILE A 48 -29.81 -25.02 -22.00
N GLY A 49 -28.81 -25.80 -22.42
CA GLY A 49 -27.44 -25.72 -21.90
C GLY A 49 -26.71 -24.40 -22.26
N ALA A 50 -26.91 -23.89 -23.47
CA ALA A 50 -26.35 -22.60 -23.89
C ALA A 50 -27.00 -21.41 -23.18
N ALA A 51 -28.31 -21.48 -22.87
CA ALA A 51 -29.01 -20.46 -22.11
C ALA A 51 -28.56 -20.38 -20.65
N ALA A 52 -28.07 -21.47 -20.06
CA ALA A 52 -27.58 -21.52 -18.68
C ALA A 52 -26.16 -20.91 -18.50
N THR A 53 -25.42 -20.67 -19.58
CA THR A 53 -24.00 -20.24 -19.52
C THR A 53 -23.73 -18.87 -20.13
N GLY A 54 -24.74 -18.15 -20.62
CA GLY A 54 -24.64 -16.73 -20.96
C GLY A 54 -23.62 -16.35 -22.04
N ARG A 55 -23.12 -17.30 -22.85
CA ARG A 55 -22.13 -17.03 -23.92
C ARG A 55 -22.66 -17.44 -25.30
N MET A 56 -22.83 -16.46 -26.18
CA MET A 56 -23.01 -16.68 -27.62
C MET A 56 -21.68 -17.13 -28.22
N LEU A 57 -21.66 -18.28 -28.90
CA LEU A 57 -20.52 -18.73 -29.71
C LEU A 57 -20.78 -18.41 -31.19
N PRO A 58 -19.85 -17.73 -31.89
CA PRO A 58 -19.95 -17.52 -33.32
C PRO A 58 -19.42 -18.75 -34.08
N LEU A 59 -20.11 -19.15 -35.14
CA LEU A 59 -19.62 -20.10 -36.15
C LEU A 59 -18.88 -19.31 -37.23
N LYS A 60 -17.64 -19.71 -37.56
CA LYS A 60 -16.90 -19.20 -38.73
C LYS A 60 -16.34 -20.36 -39.55
N ASP A 61 -16.60 -20.31 -40.84
CA ASP A 61 -16.23 -21.26 -41.89
C ASP A 61 -14.74 -21.19 -42.30
N GLY A 62 -14.18 -22.30 -42.80
CA GLY A 62 -13.12 -22.31 -43.83
C GLY A 62 -11.79 -23.04 -43.52
N SER A 63 -11.71 -24.33 -43.88
CA SER A 63 -10.71 -25.13 -44.69
C SER A 63 -9.17 -24.84 -44.70
N PRO A 64 -8.30 -25.72 -45.29
CA PRO A 64 -7.71 -26.94 -44.70
C PRO A 64 -6.16 -27.06 -44.85
N GLY A 65 -5.51 -27.90 -44.04
CA GLY A 65 -4.08 -28.24 -44.23
C GLY A 65 -3.60 -29.47 -43.44
N SER A 66 -3.29 -30.55 -44.17
CA SER A 66 -2.43 -31.72 -43.87
C SER A 66 -2.58 -32.53 -42.56
N GLY A 67 -3.02 -33.78 -42.73
CA GLY A 67 -2.06 -34.87 -42.54
C GLY A 67 -2.11 -35.76 -41.29
N THR A 68 -3.27 -36.15 -40.78
CA THR A 68 -3.45 -37.46 -40.10
C THR A 68 -4.88 -37.94 -40.33
N LYS A 69 -5.08 -39.21 -40.72
CA LYS A 69 -6.43 -39.78 -40.88
C LYS A 69 -7.03 -40.09 -39.50
N GLY A 70 -7.26 -39.06 -38.70
CA GLY A 70 -8.12 -39.09 -37.52
C GLY A 70 -9.55 -38.79 -37.96
N CYS A 71 -10.50 -39.63 -37.56
CA CYS A 71 -11.91 -39.30 -37.78
C CYS A 71 -12.32 -38.22 -36.78
N SER A 72 -12.96 -37.12 -37.22
CA SER A 72 -13.55 -36.16 -36.28
C SER A 72 -14.59 -36.87 -35.39
N LEU A 73 -14.78 -36.39 -34.16
CA LEU A 73 -15.74 -36.96 -33.20
C LEU A 73 -17.13 -37.13 -33.84
N ILE A 74 -17.57 -36.12 -34.60
CA ILE A 74 -18.83 -36.13 -35.37
C ILE A 74 -18.82 -37.20 -36.48
N GLY A 75 -17.71 -37.36 -37.20
CA GLY A 75 -17.55 -38.39 -38.23
C GLY A 75 -17.51 -39.81 -37.68
N CYS A 76 -16.96 -40.00 -36.47
CA CYS A 76 -16.89 -41.28 -35.79
C CYS A 76 -18.27 -41.68 -35.26
N VAL A 77 -18.97 -40.74 -34.62
CA VAL A 77 -20.35 -40.91 -34.17
C VAL A 77 -21.27 -41.21 -35.35
N ASN A 78 -21.17 -40.48 -36.47
CA ASN A 78 -22.00 -40.75 -37.66
C ASN A 78 -21.74 -42.13 -38.29
N ARG A 79 -20.49 -42.63 -38.29
CA ARG A 79 -20.18 -43.99 -38.75
C ARG A 79 -20.70 -45.07 -37.78
N MET A 80 -20.64 -44.80 -36.48
CA MET A 80 -21.12 -45.71 -35.45
C MET A 80 -22.66 -45.82 -35.48
N VAL A 81 -23.35 -44.69 -35.65
CA VAL A 81 -24.81 -44.62 -35.83
C VAL A 81 -25.25 -45.31 -37.11
N ARG A 82 -24.55 -45.14 -38.24
CA ARG A 82 -24.85 -45.88 -39.49
C ARG A 82 -24.65 -47.39 -39.38
N ARG A 83 -23.64 -47.85 -38.63
CA ARG A 83 -23.44 -49.28 -38.36
C ARG A 83 -24.49 -49.85 -37.39
N PHE A 84 -24.98 -49.05 -36.46
CA PHE A 84 -26.07 -49.45 -35.55
C PHE A 84 -27.44 -49.46 -36.25
N ALA A 85 -27.70 -48.54 -37.17
CA ALA A 85 -28.95 -48.48 -37.94
C ALA A 85 -29.21 -49.71 -38.83
N HIS A 86 -28.16 -50.49 -39.16
CA HIS A 86 -28.28 -51.69 -39.99
C HIS A 86 -28.54 -52.99 -39.18
N ARG A 87 -28.47 -52.94 -37.85
CA ARG A 87 -28.88 -54.05 -36.98
C ARG A 87 -30.30 -53.76 -36.48
N GLN A 88 -31.28 -54.46 -37.04
CA GLN A 88 -32.66 -54.49 -36.55
C GLN A 88 -32.74 -55.20 -35.18
N GLN A 89 -32.17 -54.60 -34.14
CA GLN A 89 -32.52 -54.92 -32.76
C GLN A 89 -33.19 -53.68 -32.17
N PRO A 90 -34.36 -53.82 -31.52
CA PRO A 90 -35.00 -52.68 -30.87
C PRO A 90 -34.06 -52.20 -29.76
N LEU A 91 -33.41 -51.06 -29.98
CA LEU A 91 -32.73 -50.35 -28.91
C LEU A 91 -33.81 -50.00 -27.88
N ASP A 92 -33.67 -50.52 -26.67
CA ASP A 92 -34.54 -50.17 -25.55
C ASP A 92 -34.35 -48.69 -25.26
N LEU A 93 -35.24 -47.88 -25.85
CA LEU A 93 -35.25 -46.42 -25.75
C LEU A 93 -35.31 -45.98 -24.27
N PHE A 94 -35.88 -46.83 -23.42
CA PHE A 94 -35.96 -46.61 -21.98
C PHE A 94 -34.60 -46.79 -21.29
N ALA A 95 -33.77 -47.73 -21.74
CA ALA A 95 -32.41 -47.92 -21.25
C ALA A 95 -31.51 -46.74 -21.65
N LEU A 96 -31.63 -46.24 -22.89
CA LEU A 96 -30.89 -45.08 -23.36
C LEU A 96 -31.30 -43.80 -22.59
N PHE A 97 -32.59 -43.63 -22.31
CA PHE A 97 -33.11 -42.52 -21.50
C PHE A 97 -32.57 -42.57 -20.07
N LYS A 98 -32.59 -43.74 -19.42
CA LYS A 98 -32.00 -43.94 -18.08
C LYS A 98 -30.52 -43.58 -18.03
N LEU A 99 -29.76 -43.97 -19.06
CA LEU A 99 -28.33 -43.64 -19.15
C LEU A 99 -28.09 -42.13 -19.30
N LEU A 100 -28.88 -41.45 -20.12
CA LEU A 100 -28.77 -39.98 -20.28
C LEU A 100 -29.14 -39.23 -19.00
N VAL A 101 -30.15 -39.70 -18.27
CA VAL A 101 -30.54 -39.13 -16.96
C VAL A 101 -29.42 -39.33 -15.94
N LEU A 102 -28.79 -40.51 -15.89
CA LEU A 102 -27.65 -40.79 -15.01
C LEU A 102 -26.43 -39.91 -15.33
N ILE A 103 -26.10 -39.76 -16.62
CA ILE A 103 -25.00 -38.90 -17.06
C ILE A 103 -25.30 -37.43 -16.72
N GLY A 104 -26.53 -36.98 -16.93
CA GLY A 104 -26.97 -35.62 -16.58
C GLY A 104 -26.90 -35.34 -15.08
N ALA A 105 -27.35 -36.29 -14.25
CA ALA A 105 -27.27 -36.19 -12.80
C ALA A 105 -25.82 -36.19 -12.30
N ALA A 106 -24.95 -37.05 -12.87
CA ALA A 106 -23.53 -37.08 -12.54
C ALA A 106 -22.80 -35.80 -12.94
N ALA A 107 -23.09 -35.25 -14.13
CA ALA A 107 -22.52 -33.98 -14.57
C ALA A 107 -22.99 -32.80 -13.71
N THR A 108 -24.26 -32.79 -13.31
CA THR A 108 -24.80 -31.76 -12.41
C THR A 108 -24.20 -31.86 -11.01
N GLY A 109 -24.04 -33.08 -10.49
CA GLY A 109 -23.34 -33.32 -9.23
C GLY A 109 -21.88 -32.88 -9.30
N LEU A 110 -21.16 -33.20 -10.38
CA LEU A 110 -19.78 -32.77 -10.58
C LEU A 110 -19.66 -31.24 -10.65
N LEU A 111 -20.54 -30.57 -11.39
CA LEU A 111 -20.57 -29.11 -11.45
C LEU A 111 -20.92 -28.49 -10.10
N TYR A 112 -21.83 -29.10 -9.33
CA TYR A 112 -22.13 -28.71 -7.96
C TYR A 112 -20.89 -28.85 -7.06
N TYR A 113 -20.18 -29.98 -7.14
CA TYR A 113 -18.94 -30.21 -6.38
C TYR A 113 -17.80 -29.24 -6.77
N ILE A 114 -17.69 -28.87 -8.04
CA ILE A 114 -16.72 -27.86 -8.51
C ILE A 114 -17.16 -26.44 -8.12
N SER A 115 -18.46 -26.17 -8.01
CA SER A 115 -19.00 -24.86 -7.60
C SER A 115 -18.95 -24.62 -6.09
N LEU A 116 -18.82 -25.68 -5.29
CA LEU A 116 -18.40 -25.56 -3.92
C LEU A 116 -16.93 -25.15 -3.98
N ASP A 117 -16.58 -23.98 -3.46
CA ASP A 117 -15.19 -23.50 -3.29
C ASP A 117 -14.41 -24.48 -2.41
N TRP A 118 -14.03 -25.64 -2.96
CA TRP A 118 -13.16 -26.57 -2.29
C TRP A 118 -11.82 -25.87 -2.14
N PRO A 119 -11.22 -25.89 -0.93
CA PRO A 119 -9.86 -25.43 -0.78
C PRO A 119 -9.01 -26.28 -1.72
N VAL A 120 -8.41 -25.65 -2.74
CA VAL A 120 -7.32 -26.25 -3.48
C VAL A 120 -6.26 -26.57 -2.43
N ILE A 121 -6.13 -27.84 -2.07
CA ILE A 121 -5.08 -28.30 -1.18
C ILE A 121 -3.79 -28.21 -2.00
N ILE A 122 -3.12 -27.07 -1.88
CA ILE A 122 -1.75 -26.95 -2.32
C ILE A 122 -0.94 -27.80 -1.33
N GLU A 123 -0.37 -28.91 -1.80
CA GLU A 123 0.66 -29.65 -1.05
C GLU A 123 1.90 -28.75 -0.94
N ASP A 124 1.89 -27.84 0.02
CA ASP A 124 3.10 -27.23 0.55
C ASP A 124 3.66 -28.19 1.60
N SER A 125 4.86 -28.72 1.38
CA SER A 125 5.53 -29.62 2.33
C SER A 125 5.84 -28.97 3.67
N LYS A 126 5.64 -27.65 3.79
CA LYS A 126 5.70 -26.90 5.05
C LYS A 126 4.32 -26.70 5.69
N TYR A 127 3.20 -26.99 5.03
CA TYR A 127 1.84 -26.79 5.54
C TYR A 127 1.61 -27.64 6.79
N GLY A 128 1.26 -27.00 7.92
CA GLY A 128 1.10 -27.70 9.19
C GLY A 128 2.40 -28.00 9.97
N ILE A 129 3.56 -27.51 9.51
CA ILE A 129 4.74 -27.43 10.41
C ILE A 129 4.43 -26.34 11.44
N LEU A 130 3.90 -26.80 12.58
CA LEU A 130 4.03 -26.10 13.86
C LEU A 130 5.49 -25.67 13.95
N GLY A 131 5.77 -24.37 14.02
CA GLY A 131 7.09 -23.93 14.46
C GLY A 131 7.43 -24.77 15.69
N ARG A 132 8.66 -25.31 15.78
CA ARG A 132 9.08 -25.93 17.03
C ARG A 132 8.73 -24.94 18.14
N VAL A 133 8.21 -25.42 19.26
CA VAL A 133 7.75 -24.55 20.37
C VAL A 133 8.87 -23.58 20.86
N ASP A 134 10.11 -23.81 20.41
CA ASP A 134 11.31 -23.01 20.66
C ASP A 134 11.75 -22.09 19.49
N GLU A 135 11.06 -22.07 18.35
CA GLU A 135 11.35 -21.20 17.20
C GLU A 135 10.34 -20.04 17.14
N SER A 136 10.71 -18.90 17.74
CA SER A 136 9.91 -17.67 17.73
C SER A 136 9.84 -16.97 16.37
N ARG A 137 10.53 -17.50 15.34
CA ARG A 137 10.59 -16.94 14.00
C ARG A 137 10.35 -18.03 12.96
N VAL A 138 9.33 -17.85 12.12
CA VAL A 138 8.95 -18.80 11.06
C VAL A 138 9.03 -18.12 9.70
N THR A 139 9.96 -18.55 8.84
CA THR A 139 10.11 -17.98 7.49
C THR A 139 9.09 -18.60 6.52
N LEU A 140 8.27 -17.76 5.90
CA LEU A 140 7.16 -18.16 5.02
C LEU A 140 7.53 -18.12 3.55
N ASP A 141 8.22 -17.07 3.11
CA ASP A 141 8.48 -16.83 1.69
C ASP A 141 9.76 -16.02 1.50
N ARG A 142 10.35 -16.14 0.31
CA ARG A 142 11.50 -15.35 -0.11
C ARG A 142 11.39 -15.09 -1.61
N MET A 143 11.42 -13.82 -1.98
CA MET A 143 11.38 -13.39 -3.38
C MET A 143 12.44 -12.34 -3.64
N CYS A 144 13.09 -12.39 -4.80
CA CYS A 144 14.10 -11.41 -5.18
C CYS A 144 13.63 -10.58 -6.37
N SER A 145 13.90 -9.27 -6.30
CA SER A 145 13.72 -8.36 -7.43
C SER A 145 14.68 -8.73 -8.54
N LYS A 146 14.18 -8.83 -9.76
CA LYS A 146 15.01 -9.05 -10.96
C LYS A 146 15.77 -7.79 -11.38
N THR A 147 15.32 -6.62 -10.90
CA THR A 147 15.85 -5.32 -11.30
C THR A 147 16.98 -4.90 -10.38
N THR A 148 16.77 -5.00 -9.07
CA THR A 148 17.73 -4.54 -8.06
C THR A 148 18.57 -5.67 -7.47
N ASN A 149 18.24 -6.94 -7.75
CA ASN A 149 18.79 -8.14 -7.10
C ASN A 149 18.59 -8.15 -5.56
N THR A 150 17.78 -7.25 -5.03
CA THR A 150 17.40 -7.21 -3.62
C THR A 150 16.41 -8.33 -3.33
N CYS A 151 16.68 -9.10 -2.28
CA CYS A 151 15.82 -10.20 -1.84
C CYS A 151 15.02 -9.78 -0.61
N PHE A 152 13.74 -10.13 -0.62
CA PHE A 152 12.77 -9.84 0.43
C PHE A 152 12.32 -11.14 1.05
N VAL A 153 12.21 -11.15 2.38
CA VAL A 153 11.84 -12.32 3.18
C VAL A 153 10.58 -12.01 3.97
N ILE A 154 9.61 -12.93 3.91
CA ILE A 154 8.42 -12.91 4.76
C ILE A 154 8.61 -13.90 5.89
N PHE A 155 8.39 -13.46 7.11
CA PHE A 155 8.43 -14.33 8.28
C PHE A 155 7.49 -13.84 9.38
N ASP A 156 6.96 -14.78 10.14
CA ASP A 156 6.16 -14.47 11.32
C ASP A 156 7.07 -14.53 12.57
N SER A 157 6.97 -13.51 13.42
CA SER A 157 7.53 -13.51 14.77
C SER A 157 6.41 -13.84 15.76
N ILE A 158 6.59 -14.88 16.56
CA ILE A 158 5.55 -15.46 17.42
C ILE A 158 5.99 -15.34 18.88
N ASP A 159 5.14 -14.71 19.68
CA ASP A 159 5.23 -14.71 21.13
C ASP A 159 4.22 -15.73 21.70
N PHE A 160 4.74 -16.90 22.06
CA PHE A 160 3.96 -17.99 22.64
C PHE A 160 3.42 -17.67 24.04
N GLN A 161 4.01 -16.73 24.77
CA GLN A 161 3.54 -16.35 26.12
C GLN A 161 2.29 -15.49 26.04
N THR A 162 2.27 -14.53 25.11
CA THR A 162 1.14 -13.61 24.94
C THR A 162 0.13 -14.04 23.89
N ASN A 163 0.39 -15.16 23.19
CA ASN A 163 -0.41 -15.65 22.07
C ASN A 163 -0.54 -14.61 20.94
N ARG A 164 0.55 -13.88 20.67
CA ARG A 164 0.61 -12.83 19.65
C ARG A 164 1.57 -13.23 18.56
N ALA A 165 1.22 -12.87 17.33
CA ALA A 165 2.13 -13.01 16.21
C ALA A 165 2.11 -11.72 15.37
N VAL A 166 3.25 -11.37 14.83
CA VAL A 166 3.41 -10.30 13.84
C VAL A 166 4.03 -10.88 12.59
N ARG A 167 3.51 -10.49 11.44
CA ARG A 167 4.06 -10.84 10.14
C ARG A 167 4.97 -9.72 9.67
N ASN A 168 6.16 -10.07 9.24
CA ASN A 168 7.23 -9.15 8.87
C ASN A 168 7.62 -9.32 7.41
N LEU A 169 7.95 -8.19 6.78
CA LEU A 169 8.69 -8.08 5.54
C LEU A 169 10.07 -7.54 5.92
N ALA A 170 11.15 -8.19 5.47
CA ALA A 170 12.50 -7.69 5.65
C ALA A 170 13.32 -7.80 4.38
N ILE A 171 14.33 -6.95 4.26
CA ILE A 171 15.33 -7.00 3.20
C ILE A 171 16.46 -7.92 3.66
N GLU A 172 16.77 -8.94 2.85
CA GLU A 172 17.83 -9.89 3.13
C GLU A 172 19.21 -9.22 3.06
N GLY A 173 20.09 -9.53 4.02
CA GLY A 173 21.45 -8.98 4.07
C GLY A 173 21.56 -7.59 4.68
N PHE A 174 20.43 -6.93 5.00
CA PHE A 174 20.41 -5.62 5.65
C PHE A 174 20.11 -5.74 7.15
N GLY A 175 21.00 -6.44 7.89
CA GLY A 175 21.00 -6.46 9.36
C GLY A 175 19.72 -6.99 10.05
N GLU A 176 18.92 -7.83 9.37
CA GLU A 176 17.58 -8.26 9.83
C GLU A 176 16.60 -7.11 10.12
N THR A 177 16.83 -5.91 9.57
CA THR A 177 15.90 -4.79 9.78
C THR A 177 14.57 -5.13 9.13
N VAL A 178 13.52 -5.14 9.94
CA VAL A 178 12.15 -5.28 9.47
C VAL A 178 11.77 -4.00 8.74
N ASP A 179 11.43 -4.17 7.46
CA ASP A 179 10.97 -3.09 6.57
C ASP A 179 9.53 -2.73 6.93
N ALA A 180 8.66 -3.74 7.05
CA ALA A 180 7.28 -3.56 7.45
C ALA A 180 6.78 -4.71 8.32
N MET A 181 5.80 -4.42 9.17
CA MET A 181 5.15 -5.42 10.01
C MET A 181 3.65 -5.18 10.16
N VAL A 182 2.91 -6.27 10.35
CA VAL A 182 1.47 -6.24 10.65
C VAL A 182 1.12 -7.24 11.73
N ARG A 183 0.15 -6.90 12.58
CA ARG A 183 -0.34 -7.81 13.63
C ARG A 183 -1.23 -8.90 13.01
N LEU A 184 -1.14 -10.11 13.55
CA LEU A 184 -2.00 -11.22 13.18
C LEU A 184 -3.05 -11.50 14.26
N ILE A 185 -4.25 -11.89 13.84
CA ILE A 185 -5.37 -12.27 14.71
C ILE A 185 -5.55 -13.80 14.63
N PRO A 186 -5.33 -14.53 15.74
CA PRO A 186 -5.57 -15.96 15.76
C PRO A 186 -7.07 -16.28 15.65
N PRO A 187 -7.44 -17.45 15.12
CA PRO A 187 -8.81 -17.95 15.25
C PRO A 187 -9.24 -18.01 16.72
N LYS A 188 -10.54 -17.80 16.97
CA LYS A 188 -11.08 -17.75 18.35
C LYS A 188 -10.75 -19.02 19.12
N GLY A 189 -10.15 -18.86 20.30
CA GLY A 189 -9.81 -19.96 21.21
C GLY A 189 -8.55 -20.76 20.83
N VAL A 190 -7.84 -20.37 19.77
CA VAL A 190 -6.66 -21.07 19.29
C VAL A 190 -5.37 -20.43 19.84
N LYS A 191 -4.44 -21.28 20.29
CA LYS A 191 -3.10 -20.87 20.75
C LYS A 191 -2.08 -20.95 19.62
N ALA A 192 -1.08 -20.07 19.67
CA ALA A 192 0.05 -20.01 18.75
C ALA A 192 0.84 -21.31 18.72
N SER A 193 0.99 -21.97 19.87
CA SER A 193 1.67 -23.26 20.01
C SER A 193 0.97 -24.42 19.29
N GLU A 194 -0.28 -24.23 18.87
CA GLU A 194 -1.15 -25.28 18.31
C GLU A 194 -1.70 -24.87 16.93
N SER A 195 -1.16 -23.80 16.34
CA SER A 195 -1.74 -23.18 15.14
C SER A 195 -0.68 -22.72 14.15
N ASP A 196 -1.05 -22.82 12.87
CA ASP A 196 -0.27 -22.27 11.78
C ASP A 196 -0.61 -20.78 11.60
N THR A 197 0.38 -19.89 11.77
CA THR A 197 0.16 -18.45 11.65
C THR A 197 -0.17 -18.00 10.23
N ARG A 198 0.04 -18.84 9.20
CA ARG A 198 -0.37 -18.54 7.82
C ARG A 198 -1.89 -18.42 7.66
N ILE A 199 -2.67 -19.10 8.51
CA ILE A 199 -4.14 -19.02 8.47
C ILE A 199 -4.70 -17.90 9.36
N TRP A 200 -3.85 -17.18 10.10
CA TRP A 200 -4.29 -16.08 10.96
C TRP A 200 -4.66 -14.87 10.11
N ALA A 201 -5.72 -14.16 10.53
CA ALA A 201 -6.17 -12.97 9.81
C ALA A 201 -5.19 -11.82 10.04
N VAL A 202 -4.98 -10.99 9.01
CA VAL A 202 -4.19 -9.77 9.13
C VAL A 202 -5.01 -8.68 9.80
N ASP A 203 -4.46 -8.04 10.83
CA ASP A 203 -5.09 -6.91 11.52
C ASP A 203 -4.69 -5.57 10.88
N HIS A 204 -5.51 -5.12 9.93
CA HIS A 204 -5.39 -3.79 9.33
C HIS A 204 -5.90 -2.67 10.23
N GLY A 205 -6.37 -2.96 11.45
CA GLY A 205 -6.83 -1.98 12.43
C GLY A 205 -5.75 -1.55 13.42
N ALA A 206 -4.52 -2.06 13.27
CA ALA A 206 -3.42 -1.85 14.19
C ALA A 206 -2.10 -1.54 13.46
N VAL A 207 -1.29 -0.67 14.05
CA VAL A 207 0.05 -0.36 13.54
C VAL A 207 1.09 -0.74 14.60
N PRO A 208 1.93 -1.77 14.37
CA PRO A 208 2.82 -2.27 15.42
C PRO A 208 4.13 -1.46 15.56
N THR A 209 4.49 -0.64 14.58
CA THR A 209 5.74 0.13 14.55
C THR A 209 5.57 1.55 15.09
N SER A 210 6.44 1.94 16.03
CA SER A 210 6.36 3.24 16.70
C SER A 210 6.42 4.45 15.74
N TYR A 211 7.23 4.40 14.68
CA TYR A 211 7.32 5.50 13.70
C TYR A 211 6.09 5.58 12.80
N ALA A 212 5.55 4.43 12.42
CA ALA A 212 4.34 4.34 11.60
C ALA A 212 3.13 4.88 12.36
N ASN A 213 3.07 4.70 13.68
CA ASN A 213 2.06 5.33 14.56
C ASN A 213 2.10 6.85 14.44
N VAL A 214 3.30 7.44 14.47
CA VAL A 214 3.49 8.89 14.30
C VAL A 214 3.10 9.35 12.90
N MET A 215 3.47 8.61 11.86
CA MET A 215 3.09 8.93 10.48
C MET A 215 1.57 8.88 10.27
N ALA A 216 0.90 7.84 10.78
CA ALA A 216 -0.54 7.64 10.67
C ALA A 216 -1.34 8.81 11.27
N VAL A 217 -0.84 9.43 12.34
CA VAL A 217 -1.55 10.53 13.02
C VAL A 217 -1.00 11.92 12.73
N ALA A 218 0.04 12.05 11.91
CA ALA A 218 0.75 13.31 11.66
C ALA A 218 -0.20 14.45 11.25
N ALA A 219 -1.13 14.17 10.34
CA ALA A 219 -2.09 15.15 9.84
C ALA A 219 -3.12 15.59 10.89
N PHE A 220 -3.44 14.75 11.87
CA PHE A 220 -4.34 15.11 12.98
C PHE A 220 -3.58 15.94 14.03
N VAL A 221 -2.31 15.62 14.29
CA VAL A 221 -1.45 16.38 15.21
C VAL A 221 -1.25 17.81 14.70
N THR A 222 -1.05 17.99 13.38
CA THR A 222 -0.94 19.32 12.75
C THR A 222 -2.29 20.01 12.52
N SER A 223 -3.40 19.34 12.85
CA SER A 223 -4.78 19.78 12.57
C SER A 223 -5.05 20.02 11.08
N SER A 224 -4.35 19.31 10.19
CA SER A 224 -4.66 19.26 8.76
C SER A 224 -5.92 18.45 8.48
N LEU A 225 -6.14 17.43 9.31
CA LEU A 225 -7.38 16.67 9.37
C LEU A 225 -8.01 16.81 10.76
N ASP A 226 -9.34 16.79 10.80
CA ASP A 226 -10.11 16.81 12.04
C ASP A 226 -10.62 15.39 12.36
N PHE A 227 -10.32 14.92 13.57
CA PHE A 227 -10.75 13.61 14.02
C PHE A 227 -12.26 13.56 14.34
N VAL A 228 -12.91 14.71 14.56
CA VAL A 228 -14.33 14.80 14.93
C VAL A 228 -15.24 14.13 13.89
N GLU A 229 -14.84 14.11 12.62
CA GLU A 229 -15.61 13.48 11.54
C GLU A 229 -15.56 11.94 11.56
N GLY A 230 -14.60 11.34 12.27
CA GLY A 230 -14.50 9.90 12.46
C GLY A 230 -14.58 9.13 11.13
N PRO A 231 -15.44 8.10 11.00
CA PRO A 231 -15.60 7.33 9.76
C PRO A 231 -16.05 8.15 8.53
N GLU A 232 -16.63 9.33 8.74
CA GLU A 232 -17.15 10.19 7.67
C GLU A 232 -16.08 11.12 7.09
N LEU A 233 -14.87 11.13 7.65
CA LEU A 233 -13.76 11.97 7.22
C LEU A 233 -13.32 11.64 5.79
N GLU A 234 -13.46 12.61 4.90
CA GLU A 234 -12.99 12.55 3.51
C GLU A 234 -11.62 13.21 3.40
N ALA A 235 -10.62 12.46 2.94
CA ALA A 235 -9.29 12.99 2.66
C ALA A 235 -8.59 12.19 1.57
N LYS A 236 -7.71 12.85 0.80
CA LYS A 236 -6.80 12.21 -0.14
C LYS A 236 -5.44 12.00 0.52
N VAL A 237 -5.03 10.75 0.67
CA VAL A 237 -3.76 10.36 1.26
C VAL A 237 -2.88 9.70 0.20
N LEU A 238 -1.68 10.22 0.03
CA LEU A 238 -0.64 9.60 -0.80
C LEU A 238 0.44 9.01 0.09
N CYS A 239 0.70 7.72 -0.04
CA CYS A 239 1.80 7.03 0.61
C CYS A 239 2.84 6.64 -0.44
N ILE A 240 4.09 7.04 -0.24
CA ILE A 240 5.22 6.65 -1.07
C ILE A 240 6.03 5.60 -0.30
N GLY A 241 6.13 4.40 -0.85
CA GLY A 241 6.55 3.18 -0.15
C GLY A 241 5.33 2.43 0.37
N LEU A 242 5.14 1.19 -0.08
CA LEU A 242 4.06 0.31 0.40
C LEU A 242 4.56 -0.58 1.55
N GLY A 243 5.73 -1.20 1.38
CA GLY A 243 6.18 -2.27 2.27
C GLY A 243 5.10 -3.35 2.45
N GLY A 244 4.64 -3.55 3.69
CA GLY A 244 3.53 -4.44 4.06
C GLY A 244 2.16 -3.77 4.14
N GLY A 245 2.06 -2.45 3.89
CA GLY A 245 0.83 -1.68 3.87
C GLY A 245 0.28 -1.30 5.25
N SER A 246 1.11 -1.26 6.30
CA SER A 246 0.65 -1.07 7.69
C SER A 246 -0.08 0.26 7.88
N VAL A 247 0.53 1.38 7.49
CA VAL A 247 -0.09 2.71 7.62
C VAL A 247 -1.21 2.89 6.60
N ASP A 248 -1.00 2.47 5.35
CA ASP A 248 -1.97 2.61 4.27
C ASP A 248 -3.31 1.96 4.60
N MET A 249 -3.23 0.71 5.06
CA MET A 249 -4.40 -0.08 5.36
C MET A 249 -5.00 0.31 6.70
N PHE A 250 -4.20 0.78 7.65
CA PHE A 250 -4.72 1.37 8.88
C PHE A 250 -5.61 2.57 8.57
N LEU A 251 -5.12 3.53 7.79
CA LEU A 251 -5.89 4.69 7.39
C LEU A 251 -7.14 4.29 6.58
N ALA A 252 -6.98 3.41 5.59
CA ALA A 252 -8.11 2.94 4.77
C ALA A 252 -9.14 2.12 5.57
N SER A 253 -8.74 1.44 6.65
CA SER A 253 -9.64 0.67 7.50
C SER A 253 -10.35 1.53 8.54
N LYS A 254 -9.64 2.50 9.14
CA LYS A 254 -10.20 3.40 10.16
C LYS A 254 -11.09 4.49 9.55
N PHE A 255 -10.78 4.92 8.33
CA PHE A 255 -11.49 5.99 7.64
C PHE A 255 -11.98 5.51 6.26
N PRO A 256 -13.17 4.89 6.19
CA PRO A 256 -13.69 4.29 4.96
C PRO A 256 -13.89 5.26 3.78
N LYS A 257 -13.94 6.57 4.05
CA LYS A 257 -14.04 7.62 3.03
C LYS A 257 -12.72 8.29 2.65
N MET A 258 -11.61 7.96 3.32
CA MET A 258 -10.29 8.40 2.88
C MET A 258 -9.88 7.63 1.63
N GLN A 259 -9.46 8.34 0.60
CA GLN A 259 -8.88 7.78 -0.61
C GLN A 259 -7.36 7.65 -0.41
N VAL A 260 -6.90 6.43 -0.14
CA VAL A 260 -5.48 6.13 0.08
C VAL A 260 -4.85 5.58 -1.20
N THR A 261 -3.80 6.24 -1.69
CA THR A 261 -3.00 5.77 -2.83
C THR A 261 -1.60 5.45 -2.36
N SER A 262 -1.19 4.19 -2.48
CA SER A 262 0.18 3.75 -2.22
C SER A 262 0.97 3.66 -3.53
N VAL A 263 2.17 4.21 -3.56
CA VAL A 263 3.09 4.12 -4.71
C VAL A 263 4.32 3.32 -4.29
N GLU A 264 4.52 2.17 -4.93
CA GLU A 264 5.61 1.24 -4.65
C GLU A 264 6.48 1.04 -5.89
N VAL A 265 7.80 1.15 -5.73
CA VAL A 265 8.73 1.04 -6.85
C VAL A 265 9.06 -0.42 -7.18
N GLU A 266 9.06 -1.31 -6.20
CA GLU A 266 9.41 -2.73 -6.36
C GLU A 266 8.17 -3.62 -6.58
N PRO A 267 7.97 -4.20 -7.79
CA PRO A 267 6.85 -5.09 -8.07
C PRO A 267 6.83 -6.35 -7.19
N VAL A 268 8.00 -6.78 -6.72
CA VAL A 268 8.13 -7.92 -5.80
C VAL A 268 7.53 -7.60 -4.44
N VAL A 269 7.72 -6.38 -3.92
CA VAL A 269 7.11 -5.93 -2.66
C VAL A 269 5.59 -5.95 -2.80
N VAL A 270 5.04 -5.41 -3.89
CA VAL A 270 3.58 -5.46 -4.15
C VAL A 270 3.05 -6.90 -4.20
N THR A 271 3.80 -7.82 -4.82
CA THR A 271 3.42 -9.23 -4.91
C THR A 271 3.38 -9.88 -3.53
N LEU A 272 4.40 -9.66 -2.71
CA LEU A 272 4.47 -10.16 -1.33
C LEU A 272 3.40 -9.53 -0.44
N ALA A 273 3.17 -8.22 -0.55
CA ALA A 273 2.15 -7.48 0.18
C ALA A 273 0.74 -8.05 -0.10
N ARG A 274 0.41 -8.30 -1.37
CA ARG A 274 -0.85 -8.94 -1.77
C ARG A 274 -1.01 -10.35 -1.21
N LYS A 275 0.06 -11.16 -1.30
CA LYS A 275 0.04 -12.56 -0.89
C LYS A 275 -0.04 -12.74 0.62
N TRP A 276 0.69 -11.94 1.38
CA TRP A 276 0.97 -12.23 2.79
C TRP A 276 0.41 -11.19 3.77
N PHE A 277 0.15 -9.97 3.31
CA PHE A 277 -0.39 -8.87 4.13
C PHE A 277 -1.85 -8.55 3.77
N CYS A 278 -2.48 -9.37 2.93
CA CYS A 278 -3.88 -9.19 2.52
C CYS A 278 -4.16 -7.79 1.95
N ILE A 279 -3.19 -7.23 1.21
CA ILE A 279 -3.38 -6.00 0.45
C ILE A 279 -4.18 -6.36 -0.80
N GLY A 280 -5.49 -6.06 -0.80
CA GLY A 280 -6.40 -6.35 -1.91
C GLY A 280 -7.06 -5.09 -2.45
N GLU A 281 -7.85 -5.24 -3.51
CA GLU A 281 -8.63 -4.12 -4.03
C GLU A 281 -9.70 -3.70 -3.01
N ARG A 282 -9.53 -2.51 -2.44
CA ARG A 282 -10.57 -1.81 -1.69
C ARG A 282 -11.03 -0.62 -2.51
N LYS A 283 -12.27 -0.19 -2.31
CA LYS A 283 -12.80 1.01 -3.01
C LYS A 283 -12.03 2.28 -2.66
N ASN A 284 -11.44 2.31 -1.47
CA ASN A 284 -10.78 3.47 -0.88
C ASN A 284 -9.25 3.27 -0.70
N HIS A 285 -8.68 2.20 -1.25
CA HIS A 285 -7.23 1.97 -1.28
C HIS A 285 -6.80 1.40 -2.63
N GLN A 286 -5.77 2.01 -3.21
CA GLN A 286 -5.15 1.53 -4.45
C GLN A 286 -3.63 1.50 -4.32
N VAL A 287 -3.01 0.55 -5.03
CA VAL A 287 -1.55 0.40 -5.11
C VAL A 287 -1.10 0.61 -6.54
N LEU A 288 -0.20 1.58 -6.75
CA LEU A 288 0.43 1.88 -8.02
C LEU A 288 1.88 1.41 -7.98
N THR A 289 2.28 0.56 -8.93
CA THR A 289 3.67 0.11 -9.05
C THR A 289 4.44 1.06 -9.96
N LEU A 290 4.95 2.16 -9.39
CA LEU A 290 5.59 3.27 -10.11
C LEU A 290 6.74 3.87 -9.29
N ASN A 291 7.60 4.67 -9.94
CA ASN A 291 8.56 5.49 -9.22
C ASN A 291 7.86 6.66 -8.50
N GLY A 292 8.03 6.75 -7.18
CA GLY A 292 7.37 7.77 -6.35
C GLY A 292 7.79 9.20 -6.65
N VAL A 293 9.06 9.45 -6.96
CA VAL A 293 9.55 10.78 -7.34
C VAL A 293 8.91 11.23 -8.65
N GLN A 294 8.88 10.35 -9.66
CA GLN A 294 8.22 10.64 -10.91
C GLN A 294 6.72 10.90 -10.71
N TYR A 295 6.04 10.06 -9.92
CA TYR A 295 4.62 10.27 -9.60
C TYR A 295 4.36 11.64 -8.97
N LEU A 296 5.20 12.07 -8.01
CA LEU A 296 5.08 13.38 -7.36
C LEU A 296 5.33 14.54 -8.33
N MET A 297 6.27 14.39 -9.26
CA MET A 297 6.59 15.41 -10.26
C MET A 297 5.52 15.52 -11.36
N ASP A 298 4.92 14.40 -11.76
CA ASP A 298 3.97 14.33 -12.87
C ASP A 298 2.52 14.53 -12.43
N SER A 299 2.15 14.12 -11.21
CA SER A 299 0.76 14.18 -10.72
C SER A 299 0.25 15.60 -10.60
N GLU A 300 -0.90 15.91 -11.17
CA GLU A 300 -1.61 17.20 -10.98
C GLU A 300 -2.55 17.18 -9.77
N GLU A 301 -2.68 16.04 -9.09
CA GLU A 301 -3.54 15.91 -7.93
C GLU A 301 -2.94 16.58 -6.69
N ARG A 302 -3.83 17.13 -5.86
CA ARG A 302 -3.50 17.63 -4.53
C ARG A 302 -3.96 16.67 -3.44
N PHE A 303 -3.11 16.48 -2.44
CA PHE A 303 -3.33 15.57 -1.33
C PHE A 303 -3.41 16.33 0.00
N ASP A 304 -4.30 15.89 0.88
CA ASP A 304 -4.39 16.39 2.26
C ASP A 304 -3.21 15.87 3.09
N VAL A 305 -2.74 14.67 2.77
CA VAL A 305 -1.62 14.02 3.43
C VAL A 305 -0.70 13.37 2.40
N VAL A 306 0.61 13.63 2.52
CA VAL A 306 1.65 12.87 1.83
C VAL A 306 2.53 12.21 2.88
N LEU A 307 2.70 10.91 2.78
CA LEU A 307 3.57 10.10 3.63
C LEU A 307 4.72 9.57 2.77
N ILE A 308 5.96 9.85 3.15
CA ILE A 308 7.15 9.32 2.47
C ILE A 308 7.83 8.34 3.41
N ASP A 309 7.70 7.06 3.08
CA ASP A 309 8.34 5.93 3.74
C ASP A 309 9.13 5.10 2.71
N ALA A 310 9.98 5.80 1.96
CA ALA A 310 10.77 5.21 0.90
C ALA A 310 12.19 4.94 1.38
N CYS A 311 12.47 3.67 1.68
CA CYS A 311 13.74 3.21 2.20
C CYS A 311 14.56 2.47 1.13
N GLY A 312 15.89 2.57 1.23
CA GLY A 312 16.83 1.84 0.39
C GLY A 312 17.89 1.12 1.21
N VAL A 313 18.94 0.66 0.54
CA VAL A 313 20.05 -0.12 1.14
C VAL A 313 21.24 0.75 1.58
N ASP A 314 21.06 2.07 1.73
CA ASP A 314 22.13 2.97 2.20
C ASP A 314 22.46 2.68 3.68
N LEU A 315 23.73 2.45 3.99
CA LEU A 315 24.19 2.03 5.32
C LEU A 315 24.19 3.15 6.38
N VAL A 316 23.93 4.40 6.00
CA VAL A 316 23.94 5.56 6.91
C VAL A 316 22.58 6.24 6.96
N LEU A 317 21.92 6.42 5.82
CA LEU A 317 20.59 7.00 5.72
C LEU A 317 19.71 6.14 4.81
N PRO A 318 19.24 4.97 5.30
CA PRO A 318 18.32 4.14 4.55
C PRO A 318 17.05 4.88 4.12
N CYS A 319 16.50 5.74 4.99
CA CYS A 319 15.25 6.44 4.74
C CYS A 319 15.36 7.95 5.07
N PRO A 320 14.79 8.84 4.24
CA PRO A 320 14.31 8.55 2.89
C PRO A 320 15.49 8.31 1.94
N THR A 321 15.26 7.69 0.79
CA THR A 321 16.29 7.61 -0.27
C THR A 321 16.69 9.00 -0.76
N ALA A 322 17.90 9.12 -1.31
CA ALA A 322 18.46 10.40 -1.75
C ALA A 322 17.59 11.13 -2.80
N ASP A 323 16.81 10.39 -3.59
CA ASP A 323 15.93 10.96 -4.62
C ASP A 323 14.81 11.84 -4.01
N PHE A 324 14.43 11.59 -2.75
CA PHE A 324 13.46 12.41 -2.02
C PHE A 324 14.08 13.63 -1.33
N LEU A 325 15.39 13.82 -1.45
CA LEU A 325 16.15 14.95 -0.89
C LEU A 325 16.51 15.99 -1.96
N ASP A 326 15.86 15.96 -3.12
CA ASP A 326 15.97 17.01 -4.12
C ASP A 326 15.14 18.25 -3.74
N GLU A 327 15.74 19.45 -3.81
CA GLU A 327 15.08 20.70 -3.41
C GLU A 327 13.90 21.04 -4.33
N THR A 328 13.96 20.67 -5.62
CA THR A 328 12.88 20.91 -6.59
C THR A 328 11.67 20.03 -6.29
N LEU A 329 11.90 18.76 -5.96
CA LEU A 329 10.85 17.85 -5.50
C LEU A 329 10.19 18.37 -4.22
N ILE A 330 10.98 18.81 -3.23
CA ILE A 330 10.44 19.32 -1.96
C ILE A 330 9.65 20.62 -2.17
N ALA A 331 10.13 21.50 -3.06
CA ALA A 331 9.38 22.70 -3.46
C ALA A 331 8.05 22.33 -4.15
N THR A 332 8.06 21.30 -5.01
CA THR A 332 6.87 20.77 -5.68
C THR A 332 5.87 20.19 -4.68
N LEU A 333 6.35 19.43 -3.70
CA LEU A 333 5.53 18.90 -2.60
C LEU A 333 4.80 20.03 -1.86
N SER A 334 5.52 21.06 -1.45
CA SER A 334 4.98 22.19 -0.68
C SER A 334 4.01 23.06 -1.49
N GLY A 335 4.35 23.39 -2.75
CA GLY A 335 3.60 24.35 -3.56
C GLY A 335 2.49 23.76 -4.41
N ARG A 336 2.66 22.51 -4.88
CA ARG A 336 1.82 21.93 -5.92
C ARG A 336 1.11 20.63 -5.49
N THR A 337 1.81 19.73 -4.80
CA THR A 337 1.25 18.40 -4.47
C THR A 337 0.41 18.41 -3.20
N LEU A 338 0.78 19.19 -2.18
CA LEU A 338 -0.05 19.30 -0.98
C LEU A 338 -1.19 20.30 -1.15
N GLN A 339 -2.30 20.05 -0.46
CA GLN A 339 -3.29 21.07 -0.17
C GLN A 339 -2.67 22.17 0.69
N PRO A 340 -3.18 23.42 0.65
CA PRO A 340 -2.67 24.52 1.47
C PRO A 340 -2.65 24.22 2.98
N ALA A 341 -3.63 23.44 3.44
CA ALA A 341 -3.74 22.98 4.82
C ALA A 341 -3.16 21.57 5.04
N GLY A 342 -2.56 20.95 4.02
CA GLY A 342 -2.08 19.57 4.07
C GLY A 342 -0.78 19.38 4.86
N THR A 343 -0.49 18.12 5.15
CA THR A 343 0.71 17.69 5.90
C THR A 343 1.55 16.69 5.11
N LEU A 344 2.86 16.93 5.13
CA LEU A 344 3.87 15.95 4.74
C LEU A 344 4.43 15.29 6.00
N ALA A 345 4.54 13.97 6.02
CA ALA A 345 5.35 13.24 7.00
C ALA A 345 6.37 12.36 6.29
N VAL A 346 7.62 12.39 6.75
CA VAL A 346 8.75 11.66 6.16
C VAL A 346 9.40 10.81 7.24
N ASN A 347 9.50 9.50 7.00
CA ASN A 347 10.31 8.62 7.82
C ASN A 347 11.80 8.91 7.57
N ILE A 348 12.54 9.23 8.64
CA ILE A 348 13.98 9.42 8.62
C ILE A 348 14.59 8.32 9.48
N LEU A 349 15.10 7.29 8.82
CA LEU A 349 15.92 6.26 9.44
C LEU A 349 17.37 6.60 9.16
N ALA A 350 18.08 6.95 10.23
CA ALA A 350 19.49 7.27 10.16
C ALA A 350 20.26 6.31 11.07
N LEU A 351 21.21 5.60 10.47
CA LEU A 351 22.12 4.71 11.17
C LEU A 351 23.36 5.51 11.56
N TRP A 352 23.92 5.22 12.74
CA TRP A 352 25.27 5.56 13.21
C TRP A 352 25.80 6.97 12.81
N SER A 353 25.85 7.90 13.79
CA SER A 353 26.52 9.21 13.65
C SER A 353 26.00 10.11 12.52
N ALA A 354 24.68 10.14 12.32
CA ALA A 354 24.03 10.86 11.22
C ALA A 354 23.48 12.27 11.59
N ASP A 355 23.77 12.81 12.77
CA ASP A 355 23.21 14.09 13.24
C ASP A 355 23.38 15.24 12.23
N LYS A 356 24.55 15.33 11.57
CA LYS A 356 24.81 16.33 10.53
C LYS A 356 23.92 16.14 9.29
N LYS A 357 23.64 14.90 8.90
CA LYS A 357 22.74 14.59 7.78
C LYS A 357 21.31 14.95 8.15
N ILE A 358 20.86 14.60 9.36
CA ILE A 358 19.51 14.95 9.85
C ILE A 358 19.33 16.47 9.88
N ASP A 359 20.30 17.23 10.38
CA ASP A 359 20.26 18.70 10.38
C ASP A 359 20.23 19.29 8.96
N ALA A 360 20.98 18.70 8.01
CA ALA A 360 20.95 19.11 6.61
C ALA A 360 19.57 18.85 5.95
N ILE A 361 18.97 17.69 6.21
CA ILE A 361 17.62 17.34 5.75
C ILE A 361 16.61 18.34 6.33
N LEU A 362 16.62 18.56 7.64
CA LEU A 362 15.72 19.53 8.27
C LEU A 362 15.86 20.93 7.66
N LYS A 363 17.08 21.41 7.45
CA LYS A 363 17.33 22.72 6.81
C LYS A 363 16.76 22.78 5.40
N LEU A 364 16.88 21.71 4.63
CA LEU A 364 16.36 21.62 3.26
C LEU A 364 14.83 21.72 3.25
N PHE A 365 14.13 20.93 4.07
CA PHE A 365 12.67 20.99 4.16
C PHE A 365 12.19 22.36 4.68
N LYS A 366 12.89 22.94 5.67
CA LYS A 366 12.58 24.27 6.20
C LYS A 366 12.76 25.41 5.19
N ARG A 367 13.48 25.24 4.08
CA ARG A 367 13.52 26.27 3.03
C ARG A 367 12.21 26.35 2.24
N ASN A 368 11.46 25.26 2.21
CA ASN A 368 10.29 25.08 1.34
C ASN A 368 8.97 25.04 2.12
N PHE A 369 8.99 24.75 3.42
CA PHE A 369 7.82 24.71 4.28
C PHE A 369 7.84 25.82 5.34
N ALA A 370 6.67 26.38 5.67
CA ALA A 370 6.55 27.39 6.72
C ALA A 370 6.83 26.79 8.11
N ASN A 371 6.38 25.56 8.36
CA ASN A 371 6.57 24.89 9.64
C ASN A 371 7.04 23.45 9.40
N CYS A 372 7.98 23.00 10.22
CA CYS A 372 8.33 21.59 10.35
C CYS A 372 8.45 21.22 11.82
N MET A 373 8.22 19.96 12.15
CA MET A 373 8.53 19.39 13.46
C MET A 373 9.19 18.02 13.29
N THR A 374 10.06 17.67 14.23
CA THR A 374 10.66 16.34 14.31
C THR A 374 10.12 15.62 15.52
N VAL A 375 9.70 14.37 15.34
CA VAL A 375 9.31 13.46 16.41
C VAL A 375 10.36 12.35 16.48
N SER A 376 11.17 12.35 17.53
CA SER A 376 12.18 11.32 17.79
C SER A 376 11.61 10.24 18.69
N LEU A 377 11.84 8.99 18.33
CA LEU A 377 11.42 7.82 19.09
C LEU A 377 12.58 7.22 19.87
N GLU A 378 12.30 6.41 20.90
CA GLU A 378 13.35 5.73 21.68
C GLU A 378 14.13 4.72 20.85
N GLU A 379 13.48 4.09 19.88
CA GLU A 379 14.06 3.09 18.96
C GLU A 379 15.01 3.69 17.91
N GLY A 380 15.14 5.02 17.83
CA GLY A 380 16.09 5.71 16.96
C GLY A 380 15.50 6.27 15.65
N ASN A 381 14.31 5.83 15.24
CA ASN A 381 13.60 6.45 14.10
C ASN A 381 13.16 7.89 14.42
N LEU A 382 13.18 8.72 13.39
CA LEU A 382 12.72 10.10 13.44
C LEU A 382 11.66 10.33 12.37
N VAL A 383 10.54 10.95 12.72
CA VAL A 383 9.54 11.39 11.73
C VAL A 383 9.63 12.91 11.59
N LEU A 384 9.88 13.38 10.37
CA LEU A 384 9.85 14.80 10.02
C LEU A 384 8.46 15.13 9.46
N ILE A 385 7.76 16.07 10.09
CA ILE A 385 6.41 16.48 9.72
C ILE A 385 6.45 17.95 9.30
N CYS A 386 6.08 18.28 8.07
CA CYS A 386 6.10 19.64 7.54
C CYS A 386 4.74 20.06 6.98
N PHE A 387 4.37 21.32 7.19
CA PHE A 387 3.06 21.88 6.85
C PHE A 387 3.13 23.42 6.76
N ASN A 388 2.22 24.03 5.98
CA ASN A 388 2.25 25.47 5.72
C ASN A 388 1.25 26.29 6.55
N LYS A 389 0.25 25.64 7.15
CA LYS A 389 -0.72 26.30 8.04
C LYS A 389 -0.12 26.68 9.40
N GLU A 390 -0.78 27.59 10.12
CA GLU A 390 -0.39 27.88 11.51
C GLU A 390 -0.54 26.61 12.37
N PRO A 391 0.48 26.24 13.17
CA PRO A 391 0.38 25.07 14.04
C PRO A 391 -0.71 25.27 15.11
N PRO A 392 -1.39 24.20 15.55
CA PRO A 392 -2.40 24.31 16.61
C PRO A 392 -1.80 24.78 17.93
N PHE A 393 -0.52 24.44 18.17
CA PHE A 393 0.23 24.87 19.35
C PHE A 393 1.66 25.23 18.97
N LYS A 394 2.20 26.28 19.61
CA LYS A 394 3.61 26.68 19.46
C LYS A 394 4.50 25.97 20.48
N GLU A 395 3.91 25.43 21.55
CA GLU A 395 4.60 24.67 22.58
C GLU A 395 4.72 23.17 22.19
N PRO A 396 5.94 22.60 22.11
CA PRO A 396 6.12 21.18 21.81
C PRO A 396 5.44 20.23 22.80
N SER A 397 5.29 20.63 24.08
CA SER A 397 4.60 19.83 25.10
C SER A 397 3.12 19.62 24.78
N LYS A 398 2.43 20.64 24.25
CA LYS A 398 1.03 20.50 23.84
C LYS A 398 0.86 19.67 22.57
N LEU A 399 1.84 19.72 21.66
CA LEU A 399 1.87 18.81 20.51
C LEU A 399 2.08 17.36 20.96
N HIS A 400 2.91 17.15 21.98
CA HIS A 400 3.12 15.85 22.60
C HIS A 400 1.82 15.33 23.24
N GLU A 401 1.15 16.11 24.08
CA GLU A 401 -0.16 15.75 24.66
C GLU A 401 -1.19 15.44 23.57
N ARG A 402 -1.31 16.32 22.56
CA ARG A 402 -2.22 16.13 21.43
C ARG A 402 -1.98 14.81 20.69
N PHE A 403 -0.73 14.40 20.50
CA PHE A 403 -0.41 13.11 19.89
C PHE A 403 -1.05 11.95 20.66
N TYR A 404 -0.85 11.86 21.98
CA TYR A 404 -1.41 10.77 22.78
C TYR A 404 -2.94 10.84 22.87
N ASP A 405 -3.52 12.05 22.87
CA ASP A 405 -4.97 12.21 22.83
C ASP A 405 -5.58 11.65 21.55
N ILE A 406 -4.94 11.91 20.40
CA ILE A 406 -5.38 11.37 19.10
C ILE A 406 -5.15 9.85 19.06
N TRP A 407 -3.96 9.39 19.46
CA TRP A 407 -3.61 7.97 19.40
C TRP A 407 -4.58 7.11 20.22
N ARG A 408 -4.91 7.54 21.44
CA ARG A 408 -5.87 6.86 22.32
C ARG A 408 -7.28 6.73 21.72
N GLN A 409 -7.66 7.62 20.82
CA GLN A 409 -8.96 7.57 20.14
C GLN A 409 -8.95 6.64 18.92
N LEU A 410 -7.77 6.43 18.32
CA LEU A 410 -7.61 5.63 17.11
C LEU A 410 -7.36 4.15 17.37
N GLU A 411 -6.57 3.85 18.41
CA GLU A 411 -6.20 2.47 18.74
C GLU A 411 -6.14 2.28 20.25
N GLU A 412 -6.72 1.19 20.74
CA GLU A 412 -6.65 0.77 22.16
C GLU A 412 -5.26 0.19 22.53
N GLY A 413 -4.36 0.10 21.54
CA GLY A 413 -3.01 -0.45 21.66
C GLY A 413 -2.03 0.46 22.39
N HIS A 414 -0.82 -0.05 22.60
CA HIS A 414 0.24 0.70 23.26
C HIS A 414 0.67 1.90 22.40
N ALA A 415 0.66 3.10 22.97
CA ALA A 415 1.20 4.28 22.31
C ALA A 415 2.72 4.17 22.19
N PRO A 416 3.33 4.70 21.12
CA PRO A 416 4.79 4.72 21.03
C PRO A 416 5.38 5.65 22.09
N THR A 417 6.55 5.30 22.62
CA THR A 417 7.28 6.19 23.53
C THR A 417 8.01 7.27 22.71
N ILE A 418 7.44 8.48 22.72
CA ILE A 418 8.08 9.64 22.09
C ILE A 418 9.18 10.17 23.00
N LYS A 419 10.42 10.15 22.49
CA LYS A 419 11.59 10.72 23.19
C LYS A 419 11.60 12.23 23.16
N ARG A 420 11.27 12.83 22.00
CA ARG A 420 11.30 14.29 21.83
C ARG A 420 10.44 14.75 20.66
N ILE A 421 9.72 15.86 20.86
CA ILE A 421 9.15 16.68 19.78
C ILE A 421 9.92 18.00 19.74
N ALA A 422 10.35 18.42 18.54
CA ALA A 422 10.92 19.74 18.31
C ALA A 422 10.15 20.43 17.19
N LEU A 423 9.68 21.65 17.43
CA LEU A 423 8.92 22.45 16.46
C LEU A 423 9.81 23.57 15.89
N TYR A 424 9.81 23.71 14.58
CA TYR A 424 10.60 24.66 13.83
C TYR A 424 9.70 25.55 12.98
N LEU A 425 9.48 26.76 13.46
CA LEU A 425 8.69 27.78 12.77
C LEU A 425 9.60 28.59 11.84
N ASN A 426 9.18 28.85 10.61
CA ASN A 426 9.66 30.00 9.85
C ASN A 426 8.79 31.19 10.21
N LEU A 427 9.18 31.87 11.29
CA LEU A 427 8.64 33.20 11.56
C LEU A 427 9.09 34.12 10.43
N PRO A 428 8.20 34.91 9.79
CA PRO A 428 8.66 36.02 8.97
C PRO A 428 9.59 36.89 9.83
N PRO A 429 10.69 37.42 9.28
CA PRO A 429 11.66 38.18 10.07
C PRO A 429 10.92 39.29 10.84
N ARG A 430 11.08 39.31 12.17
CA ARG A 430 10.45 40.33 13.03
C ARG A 430 10.80 41.70 12.46
N ARG A 431 9.80 42.58 12.26
CA ARG A 431 10.00 43.97 11.76
C ARG A 431 11.08 44.72 12.55
N ASP A 432 11.31 44.37 13.82
CA ASP A 432 12.33 44.98 14.67
C ASP A 432 13.78 44.61 14.33
N GLU A 433 14.05 43.44 13.72
CA GLU A 433 15.43 43.08 13.37
C GLU A 433 16.00 43.91 12.20
N ARG A 434 15.14 44.40 11.30
CA ARG A 434 15.56 45.39 10.29
C ARG A 434 15.95 46.73 10.93
N ARG A 435 15.30 47.10 12.04
CA ARG A 435 15.61 48.35 12.76
C ARG A 435 16.91 48.21 13.53
N VAL A 436 17.12 47.08 14.22
CA VAL A 436 18.38 46.80 14.94
C VAL A 436 19.56 46.68 13.97
N ARG A 437 19.42 45.99 12.83
CA ARG A 437 20.52 45.85 11.85
C ARG A 437 20.90 47.18 11.18
N ASN A 438 19.95 48.09 10.98
CA ASN A 438 20.24 49.44 10.48
C ASN A 438 20.84 50.36 11.55
N SER A 439 20.45 50.20 12.82
CA SER A 439 21.05 50.93 13.94
C SER A 439 22.47 50.45 14.25
N SER A 440 22.74 49.14 14.23
CA SER A 440 24.09 48.58 14.41
C SER A 440 25.03 48.95 13.27
N LYS A 441 24.54 49.06 12.02
CA LYS A 441 25.33 49.60 10.91
C LYS A 441 25.64 51.10 11.07
N LYS A 442 24.71 51.89 11.62
CA LYS A 442 24.96 53.32 11.95
C LYS A 442 25.95 53.48 13.10
N ILE A 443 25.90 52.64 14.13
CA ILE A 443 26.84 52.67 15.27
C ILE A 443 28.24 52.20 14.84
N ALA A 444 28.33 51.19 13.97
CA ALA A 444 29.62 50.77 13.38
C ALA A 444 30.23 51.86 12.47
N PHE A 445 29.42 52.64 11.76
CA PHE A 445 29.91 53.75 10.93
C PHE A 445 30.36 54.98 11.76
N LEU A 446 29.82 55.16 12.96
CA LEU A 446 30.24 56.21 13.89
C LEU A 446 31.52 55.84 14.65
N HIS A 447 31.75 54.55 14.96
CA HIS A 447 32.99 54.09 15.59
C HIS A 447 34.20 54.02 14.63
N TYR A 448 33.97 53.92 13.31
CA TYR A 448 35.06 53.90 12.33
C TYR A 448 35.61 55.30 11.99
N ARG A 449 34.87 56.38 12.29
CA ARG A 449 35.35 57.77 12.07
C ARG A 449 36.17 58.35 13.23
N SER A 450 36.05 57.81 14.45
CA SER A 450 36.82 58.28 15.61
C SER A 450 38.20 57.60 15.77
N HIS A 451 38.45 56.47 15.10
CA HIS A 451 39.75 55.78 15.14
C HIS A 451 40.73 56.18 14.01
N PHE A 452 40.31 56.99 13.03
CA PHE A 452 41.15 57.41 11.90
C PHE A 452 41.90 58.74 12.12
N TRP A 453 41.76 59.37 13.29
CA TRP A 453 42.44 60.64 13.63
C TRP A 453 43.55 60.52 14.70
N LEU A 454 43.84 59.31 15.20
CA LEU A 454 44.81 59.11 16.30
C LEU A 454 46.01 58.20 15.98
N VAL A 455 46.18 57.73 14.73
CA VAL A 455 47.29 56.84 14.34
C VAL A 455 48.16 57.45 13.23
N SER A 456 48.47 58.74 13.33
CA SER A 456 49.43 59.40 12.42
C SER A 456 50.48 60.27 13.12
N TYR A 457 50.70 60.10 14.43
CA TYR A 457 51.67 60.91 15.18
C TYR A 457 52.66 60.13 16.07
N ALA A 458 52.79 58.81 15.94
CA ALA A 458 53.66 58.01 16.82
C ALA A 458 54.64 57.10 16.06
N TYR A 459 55.22 57.58 14.97
CA TYR A 459 56.36 56.93 14.30
C TYR A 459 57.32 58.02 13.79
N ILE A 460 58.20 58.53 14.67
CA ILE A 460 59.54 59.10 14.41
C ILE A 460 60.20 59.44 15.77
N GLY A 461 61.36 58.83 16.04
CA GLY A 461 62.31 59.12 17.13
C GLY A 461 62.04 58.36 18.44
N LEU A 462 62.98 57.73 19.16
CA LEU A 462 64.44 57.65 19.18
C LEU A 462 64.78 56.37 20.00
N HIS A 463 65.60 55.45 19.50
CA HIS A 463 66.97 55.14 19.96
C HIS A 463 67.25 55.15 21.48
N GLU A 464 67.84 54.02 21.91
CA GLU A 464 68.81 53.80 23.01
C GLU A 464 68.38 53.51 24.47
N SER A 465 68.72 52.27 24.88
CA SER A 465 69.58 51.91 26.03
C SER A 465 68.95 51.35 27.32
N ARG A 466 69.50 50.16 27.69
CA ARG A 466 69.63 49.52 29.04
C ARG A 466 68.34 49.06 29.75
N ALA A 467 68.33 48.03 30.59
CA ALA A 467 69.22 46.92 30.96
C ALA A 467 68.39 46.00 31.89
N GLU A 468 68.82 44.74 32.00
CA GLU A 468 68.69 43.89 33.20
C GLU A 468 67.32 43.29 33.61
N ASN A 469 67.30 41.96 33.44
CA ASN A 469 67.16 40.94 34.49
C ASN A 469 65.80 40.55 35.11
N HIS A 470 65.62 39.22 35.00
CA HIS A 470 65.21 38.26 36.02
C HIS A 470 63.73 37.85 36.18
N LEU A 471 63.55 36.54 35.93
CA LEU A 471 62.85 35.54 36.74
C LEU A 471 61.33 35.71 36.94
N LEU A 472 60.53 34.76 36.43
CA LEU A 472 60.27 33.46 37.06
C LEU A 472 59.32 32.63 36.20
N LEU A 473 59.65 31.35 36.13
CA LEU A 473 59.00 30.30 35.36
C LEU A 473 58.35 29.33 36.36
N LEU A 474 57.23 28.72 35.91
CA LEU A 474 56.64 27.42 36.32
C LEU A 474 55.71 27.37 37.56
N PRO A 475 54.83 26.35 37.67
CA PRO A 475 54.04 25.70 36.61
C PRO A 475 52.63 25.18 37.05
N SER A 476 51.85 24.75 36.04
CA SER A 476 50.95 23.56 35.95
C SER A 476 50.05 23.13 37.12
N VAL A 477 48.77 22.84 36.85
CA VAL A 477 48.09 21.55 37.18
C VAL A 477 46.86 21.36 36.27
N LEU A 478 46.66 20.10 35.86
CA LEU A 478 45.59 19.48 35.07
C LEU A 478 44.17 19.62 35.65
N TYR A 479 43.15 19.68 34.77
CA TYR A 479 42.13 18.64 34.57
C TYR A 479 41.34 18.89 33.28
#